data_AF-A0A2N2X8E4-F1
#
_entry.id   AF-A0A2N2X8E4-F1
#
_cell.length_a   1.000
_cell.length_b   1.000
_cell.length_c   1.000
_cell.angle_alpha   90.00
_cell.angle_beta   90.00
_cell.angle_gamma   90.00
#
_symmetry.space_group_name_H-M   'P 1'
#
loop_
_entity.id
_entity.type
_entity.pdbx_description
1 polymer ?
#
loop_
_entity_poly.entity_id
_entity_poly.type
_entity_poly.pdbx_seq_one_letter_code
_entity_poly.pdbx_strand_id
1 'polypeptide(L)'
;MMKNNKKLFKIIFTSIVVLLTALVVYKNKQRVELLNGDDVSYVVGKIISFEQGASVNPWFDYEFYVEEKKYEGKYNIIDGMDKERVRYYKSYVGKYFYVKYSKTKPKFNEMNIYNPVPDSIVKKHFYFGNISK
;
A
#
# COMPACT_ATOMS: atom_id res chain seq x y z
N MET A 1 -0.93 -48.56 6.04
CA MET A 1 -1.59 -47.39 6.68
C MET A 1 -1.01 -46.02 6.28
N MET A 2 0.32 -45.85 6.08
CA MET A 2 0.93 -44.54 5.72
C MET A 2 0.50 -43.93 4.36
N LYS A 3 0.08 -44.72 3.36
CA LYS A 3 -0.29 -44.19 2.02
C LYS A 3 -1.58 -43.35 2.04
N ASN A 4 -2.56 -43.72 2.87
CA ASN A 4 -3.85 -43.02 2.94
C ASN A 4 -3.70 -41.63 3.59
N ASN A 5 -2.84 -41.51 4.62
CA ASN A 5 -2.56 -40.24 5.27
C ASN A 5 -1.86 -39.25 4.33
N LYS A 6 -0.96 -39.73 3.46
CA LYS A 6 -0.30 -38.89 2.44
C LYS A 6 -1.29 -38.38 1.39
N LYS A 7 -2.27 -39.19 0.97
CA LYS A 7 -3.31 -38.78 0.00
C LYS A 7 -4.27 -37.77 0.63
N LEU A 8 -4.70 -38.00 1.86
CA LEU A 8 -5.56 -37.07 2.60
C LEU A 8 -4.87 -35.73 2.83
N PHE A 9 -3.60 -35.74 3.26
CA PHE A 9 -2.81 -34.52 3.44
C PHE A 9 -2.69 -33.71 2.14
N LYS A 10 -2.44 -34.37 1.00
CA LYS A 10 -2.39 -33.71 -0.30
C LYS A 10 -3.72 -33.02 -0.65
N ILE A 11 -4.85 -33.68 -0.41
CA ILE A 11 -6.17 -33.10 -0.69
C ILE A 11 -6.39 -31.87 0.19
N ILE A 12 -6.14 -31.97 1.50
CA ILE A 12 -6.30 -30.84 2.43
C ILE A 12 -5.39 -29.67 2.02
N PHE A 13 -4.12 -29.95 1.73
CA PHE A 13 -3.16 -28.93 1.30
C PHE A 13 -3.60 -28.24 0.01
N THR A 14 -3.99 -29.00 -1.01
CA THR A 14 -4.49 -28.42 -2.28
C THR A 14 -5.72 -27.55 -2.05
N SER A 15 -6.68 -28.01 -1.24
CA SER A 15 -7.88 -27.22 -0.91
C SER A 15 -7.52 -25.90 -0.22
N ILE A 16 -6.57 -25.91 0.71
CA ILE A 16 -6.07 -24.70 1.38
C ILE A 16 -5.45 -23.74 0.36
N VAL A 17 -4.60 -24.23 -0.54
CA VAL A 17 -3.96 -23.40 -1.58
C VAL A 17 -5.00 -22.78 -2.50
N VAL A 18 -6.01 -23.54 -2.93
CA VAL A 18 -7.10 -23.03 -3.78
C VAL A 18 -7.89 -21.93 -3.05
N LEU A 19 -8.24 -22.15 -1.78
CA LEU A 19 -8.96 -21.16 -0.96
C LEU A 19 -8.15 -19.87 -0.78
N LEU A 20 -6.85 -19.99 -0.48
CA LEU A 20 -5.97 -18.83 -0.35
C LEU A 20 -5.86 -18.06 -1.67
N THR A 21 -5.73 -18.77 -2.80
CA THR A 21 -5.66 -18.16 -4.13
C THR A 21 -6.95 -17.40 -4.44
N ALA A 22 -8.12 -18.03 -4.21
CA ALA A 22 -9.42 -17.40 -4.41
C ALA A 22 -9.58 -16.13 -3.54
N LEU A 23 -9.12 -16.17 -2.28
CA LEU A 23 -9.14 -15.03 -1.37
C LEU A 23 -8.27 -13.87 -1.87
N VAL A 24 -7.08 -14.15 -2.41
CA VAL A 24 -6.19 -13.14 -2.99
C VAL A 24 -6.85 -12.48 -4.22
N VAL A 25 -7.40 -13.29 -5.14
CA VAL A 25 -8.10 -12.80 -6.33
C VAL A 25 -9.29 -11.92 -5.94
N TYR A 26 -10.10 -12.37 -4.98
CA TYR A 26 -11.26 -11.63 -4.49
C TYR A 26 -10.87 -10.27 -3.87
N LYS A 27 -9.84 -10.24 -3.02
CA LYS A 27 -9.35 -8.99 -2.42
C LYS A 27 -8.80 -8.03 -3.47
N ASN A 28 -8.11 -8.54 -4.50
CA ASN A 28 -7.61 -7.70 -5.58
C ASN A 28 -8.75 -7.11 -6.41
N LYS A 29 -9.78 -7.91 -6.73
CA LYS A 29 -10.98 -7.43 -7.43
C LYS A 29 -11.68 -6.33 -6.65
N GLN A 30 -11.91 -6.53 -5.35
CA GLN A 30 -12.47 -5.48 -4.47
C GLN A 30 -11.63 -4.20 -4.48
N ARG A 31 -10.30 -4.32 -4.40
CA ARG A 31 -9.39 -3.17 -4.43
C ARG A 31 -9.58 -2.37 -5.72
N VAL A 32 -9.60 -3.05 -6.87
CA VAL A 32 -9.78 -2.42 -8.19
C VAL A 32 -11.14 -1.73 -8.27
N GLU A 33 -12.22 -2.40 -7.87
CA GLU A 33 -13.57 -1.82 -7.88
C GLU A 33 -13.67 -0.57 -6.99
N LEU A 34 -13.12 -0.61 -5.78
CA LEU A 34 -13.19 0.50 -4.82
C LEU A 34 -12.27 1.66 -5.19
N LEU A 35 -11.15 1.40 -5.85
CA LEU A 35 -10.22 2.46 -6.28
C LEU A 35 -10.53 3.02 -7.66
N ASN A 36 -11.35 2.36 -8.48
CA ASN A 36 -11.75 2.87 -9.79
C ASN A 36 -13.21 3.30 -9.87
N GLY A 37 -14.00 3.09 -8.82
CA GLY A 37 -15.37 3.60 -8.72
C GLY A 37 -15.46 5.08 -8.38
N ASP A 38 -16.68 5.56 -8.19
CA ASP A 38 -16.99 6.98 -7.96
C ASP A 38 -16.73 7.43 -6.51
N ASP A 39 -16.64 6.49 -5.57
CA ASP A 39 -16.46 6.75 -4.14
C ASP A 39 -14.98 6.84 -3.74
N VAL A 40 -14.22 7.63 -4.50
CA VAL A 40 -12.79 7.85 -4.28
C VAL A 40 -12.52 9.30 -3.89
N SER A 41 -11.47 9.48 -3.08
CA SER A 41 -10.96 10.80 -2.71
C SER A 41 -9.43 10.78 -2.70
N TYR A 42 -8.85 11.97 -2.55
CA TYR A 42 -7.41 12.15 -2.51
C TYR A 42 -7.03 12.87 -1.23
N VAL A 43 -5.96 12.40 -0.60
CA VAL A 43 -5.31 13.06 0.55
C VAL A 43 -3.81 13.16 0.31
N VAL A 44 -3.14 13.91 1.16
CA VAL A 44 -1.69 13.95 1.22
C VAL A 44 -1.21 12.87 2.19
N GLY A 45 -0.39 11.95 1.70
CA GLY A 45 0.32 10.95 2.51
C GLY A 45 1.82 11.20 2.55
N LYS A 46 2.48 10.63 3.53
CA LYS A 46 3.93 10.74 3.74
C LYS A 46 4.59 9.37 3.62
N ILE A 47 5.67 9.28 2.87
CA ILE A 47 6.52 8.07 2.87
C ILE A 47 7.31 8.03 4.17
N ILE A 48 7.16 6.96 4.95
CA ILE A 48 7.78 6.81 6.27
C ILE A 48 9.03 5.93 6.23
N SER A 49 9.08 4.97 5.32
CA SER A 49 10.22 4.08 5.15
C SER A 49 10.37 3.64 3.70
N PHE A 50 11.60 3.21 3.39
CA PHE A 50 11.93 2.51 2.16
C PHE A 50 12.58 1.20 2.56
N GLU A 51 11.96 0.09 2.16
CA GLU A 51 12.37 -1.25 2.52
C GLU A 51 12.85 -2.01 1.29
N GLN A 52 13.89 -2.81 1.47
CA GLN A 52 14.46 -3.64 0.41
C GLN A 52 14.81 -5.01 0.99
N GLY A 53 14.13 -6.05 0.52
CA GLY A 53 14.49 -7.43 0.84
C GLY A 53 15.36 -8.06 -0.25
N ALA A 54 16.08 -9.12 0.10
CA ALA A 54 16.98 -9.82 -0.84
C ALA A 54 16.24 -10.49 -2.02
N SER A 55 15.00 -10.95 -1.79
CA SER A 55 14.20 -11.70 -2.78
C SER A 55 12.82 -11.10 -3.02
N VAL A 56 12.61 -9.86 -2.57
CA VAL A 56 11.33 -9.16 -2.74
C VAL A 56 11.61 -7.78 -3.33
N ASN A 57 10.73 -7.35 -4.22
CA ASN A 57 10.80 -6.01 -4.78
C ASN A 57 10.78 -4.99 -3.64
N PRO A 58 11.60 -3.93 -3.69
CA PRO A 58 11.54 -2.88 -2.69
C PRO A 58 10.17 -2.23 -2.65
N TRP A 59 9.82 -1.67 -1.50
CA TRP A 59 8.58 -0.93 -1.34
C TRP A 59 8.78 0.29 -0.46
N PHE A 60 7.87 1.24 -0.63
CA PHE A 60 7.65 2.29 0.34
C PHE A 60 6.53 1.89 1.28
N ASP A 61 6.72 2.06 2.58
CA ASP A 61 5.60 2.19 3.49
C ASP A 61 5.25 3.67 3.62
N TYR A 62 3.97 3.98 3.60
CA TYR A 62 3.47 5.35 3.74
C TYR A 62 2.28 5.41 4.69
N GLU A 63 2.07 6.59 5.27
CA GLU A 63 0.93 6.87 6.12
C GLU A 63 0.16 8.10 5.63
N PHE A 64 -1.13 8.13 5.93
CA PHE A 64 -2.02 9.25 5.63
C PHE A 64 -3.15 9.30 6.65
N TYR A 65 -3.86 10.42 6.69
CA TYR A 65 -4.92 10.65 7.66
C TYR A 65 -6.24 10.95 6.95
N VAL A 66 -7.32 10.34 7.45
CA VAL A 66 -8.70 10.62 7.05
C VAL A 66 -9.49 10.80 8.33
N GLU A 67 -10.09 11.98 8.55
CA GLU A 67 -10.86 12.30 9.77
C GLU A 67 -10.09 11.93 11.06
N GLU A 68 -8.83 12.40 11.16
CA GLU A 68 -7.91 12.15 12.29
C GLU A 68 -7.48 10.68 12.50
N LYS A 69 -8.01 9.73 11.72
CA LYS A 69 -7.58 8.34 11.75
C LYS A 69 -6.39 8.13 10.82
N LYS A 70 -5.34 7.52 11.37
CA LYS A 70 -4.16 7.12 10.62
C LYS A 70 -4.43 5.84 9.82
N TYR A 71 -4.04 5.84 8.56
CA TYR A 71 -4.03 4.69 7.69
C TYR A 71 -2.64 4.51 7.10
N GLU A 72 -2.32 3.27 6.74
CA GLU A 72 -1.04 2.90 6.16
C GLU A 72 -1.25 2.18 4.84
N GLY A 73 -0.26 2.29 3.96
CA GLY A 73 -0.26 1.65 2.66
C GLY A 73 1.15 1.30 2.22
N LYS A 74 1.22 0.50 1.15
CA LYS A 74 2.48 0.09 0.53
C LYS A 74 2.49 0.44 -0.95
N TYR A 75 3.63 0.92 -1.42
CA TYR A 75 3.88 1.13 -2.85
C TYR A 75 5.05 0.25 -3.28
N ASN A 76 4.80 -0.75 -4.12
CA ASN A 76 5.85 -1.63 -4.63
C ASN A 76 6.58 -0.98 -5.81
N ILE A 77 7.91 -0.99 -5.76
CA ILE A 77 8.76 -0.51 -6.85
C ILE A 77 9.06 -1.70 -7.76
N ILE A 78 8.62 -1.62 -9.02
CA ILE A 78 8.76 -2.71 -9.99
C ILE A 78 10.10 -2.63 -10.74
N ASP A 79 10.76 -1.47 -10.69
CA ASP A 79 12.02 -1.26 -11.40
C ASP A 79 13.19 -2.01 -10.75
N GLY A 80 14.13 -2.47 -11.57
CA GLY A 80 15.38 -3.07 -11.09
C GLY A 80 16.14 -2.13 -10.16
N MET A 81 16.96 -2.69 -9.26
CA MET A 81 17.59 -1.94 -8.17
C MET A 81 19.11 -2.00 -8.25
N ASP A 82 19.70 -0.90 -8.69
CA ASP A 82 21.13 -0.62 -8.53
C ASP A 82 21.37 0.33 -7.33
N LYS A 83 22.63 0.58 -7.00
CA LYS A 83 23.00 1.44 -5.87
C LYS A 83 22.50 2.88 -6.02
N GLU A 84 22.43 3.40 -7.24
CA GLU A 84 22.00 4.77 -7.50
C GLU A 84 20.49 4.91 -7.32
N ARG A 85 19.71 3.95 -7.84
CA ARG A 85 18.26 3.87 -7.65
C ARG A 85 17.88 3.69 -6.20
N VAL A 86 18.61 2.86 -5.45
CA VAL A 86 18.39 2.75 -4.00
C VAL A 86 18.58 4.10 -3.32
N ARG A 87 19.64 4.84 -3.64
CA ARG A 87 19.86 6.18 -3.07
C ARG A 87 18.76 7.16 -3.50
N TYR A 88 18.36 7.11 -4.77
CA TYR A 88 17.28 7.91 -5.33
C TYR A 88 15.97 7.67 -4.59
N TYR A 89 15.55 6.41 -4.44
CA TYR A 89 14.31 6.06 -3.75
C TYR A 89 14.38 6.34 -2.25
N LYS A 90 15.53 6.14 -1.58
CA LYS A 90 15.70 6.56 -0.18
C LYS A 90 15.49 8.07 0.01
N SER A 91 15.76 8.89 -1.00
CA SER A 91 15.49 10.34 -0.94
C SER A 91 14.01 10.70 -0.92
N TYR A 92 13.11 9.73 -1.14
CA TYR A 92 11.66 9.94 -1.08
C TYR A 92 11.13 9.82 0.34
N VAL A 93 11.90 9.21 1.26
CA VAL A 93 11.50 9.10 2.67
C VAL A 93 11.34 10.50 3.27
N GLY A 94 10.23 10.70 3.95
CA GLY A 94 9.84 11.99 4.51
C GLY A 94 9.11 12.93 3.56
N LYS A 95 9.06 12.61 2.25
CA LYS A 95 8.33 13.42 1.26
C LYS A 95 6.85 13.06 1.22
N TYR A 96 6.07 14.01 0.71
CA TYR A 96 4.62 13.95 0.65
C TYR A 96 4.12 13.73 -0.78
N PHE A 97 3.14 12.85 -0.92
CA PHE A 97 2.56 12.44 -2.20
C PHE A 97 1.05 12.33 -2.09
N TYR A 98 0.36 12.43 -3.23
CA TYR A 98 -1.07 12.19 -3.26
C TYR A 98 -1.37 10.70 -3.09
N VAL A 99 -2.33 10.42 -2.20
CA VAL A 99 -2.87 9.10 -1.95
C VAL A 99 -4.33 9.11 -2.38
N LYS A 100 -4.65 8.29 -3.37
CA LYS A 100 -6.03 7.94 -3.73
C LYS A 100 -6.54 6.90 -2.75
N TYR A 101 -7.75 7.09 -2.22
CA TYR A 101 -8.36 6.11 -1.32
C TYR A 101 -9.86 6.02 -1.52
N SER A 102 -10.45 4.88 -1.16
CA SER A 102 -11.90 4.70 -1.11
C SER A 102 -12.47 5.35 0.15
N LYS A 103 -13.47 6.24 0.02
CA LYS A 103 -14.05 6.96 1.17
C LYS A 103 -14.73 5.97 2.14
N THR A 104 -15.47 5.01 1.61
CA THR A 104 -16.12 3.96 2.39
C THR A 104 -15.13 2.99 3.06
N LYS A 105 -13.98 2.70 2.45
CA LYS A 105 -12.96 1.78 3.00
C LYS A 105 -11.53 2.30 2.77
N PRO A 106 -11.03 3.26 3.59
CA PRO A 106 -9.73 3.91 3.35
C PRO A 106 -8.51 2.98 3.36
N LYS A 107 -8.64 1.77 3.93
CA LYS A 107 -7.61 0.71 3.81
C LYS A 107 -7.30 0.31 2.36
N PHE A 108 -8.22 0.57 1.44
CA PHE A 108 -7.96 0.47 0.01
C PHE A 108 -7.47 1.84 -0.46
N ASN A 109 -6.18 1.91 -0.71
CA ASN A 109 -5.49 3.13 -1.10
C ASN A 109 -4.37 2.84 -2.10
N GLU A 110 -3.92 3.90 -2.76
CA GLU A 110 -2.82 3.88 -3.72
C GLU A 110 -2.13 5.24 -3.75
N MET A 111 -0.81 5.25 -3.56
CA MET A 111 0.02 6.44 -3.63
C MET A 111 0.55 6.65 -5.05
N ASN A 112 0.54 7.90 -5.52
CA ASN A 112 1.21 8.29 -6.76
C ASN A 112 2.55 8.95 -6.45
N ILE A 113 3.66 8.21 -6.63
CA ILE A 113 5.01 8.69 -6.34
C ILE A 113 5.62 9.57 -7.45
N TYR A 114 4.97 9.69 -8.61
CA TYR A 114 5.47 10.45 -9.74
C TYR A 114 5.15 11.95 -9.62
N ASN A 115 4.16 12.29 -8.81
CA ASN A 115 3.69 13.66 -8.60
C ASN A 115 3.87 14.04 -7.11
N PRO A 116 5.05 14.52 -6.70
CA PRO A 116 5.25 14.99 -5.33
C PRO A 116 4.34 16.17 -5.05
N VAL A 117 3.81 16.23 -3.83
CA VAL A 117 2.97 17.34 -3.39
C VAL A 117 3.87 18.55 -3.11
N PRO A 118 3.60 19.73 -3.70
CA PRO A 118 4.33 20.95 -3.39
C PRO A 118 4.25 21.31 -1.90
N ASP A 119 5.36 21.77 -1.32
CA ASP A 119 5.46 22.15 0.09
C ASP A 119 4.40 23.18 0.53
N SER A 120 3.96 24.05 -0.38
CA SER A 120 2.88 25.02 -0.13
C SER A 120 1.56 24.35 0.25
N ILE A 121 1.25 23.20 -0.36
CA ILE A 121 0.04 22.42 -0.09
C ILE A 121 0.17 21.65 1.21
N VAL A 122 1.37 21.07 1.47
CA VAL A 122 1.68 20.36 2.71
C VAL A 122 1.51 21.28 3.91
N LYS A 123 2.05 22.51 3.84
CA LYS A 123 1.93 23.49 4.93
C LYS A 123 0.46 23.79 5.24
N LYS A 124 -0.40 23.93 4.22
CA LYS A 124 -1.83 24.19 4.40
C LYS A 124 -2.61 22.99 4.98
N HIS A 125 -2.20 21.76 4.72
CA HIS A 125 -2.92 20.58 5.21
C HIS A 125 -2.51 20.17 6.62
N PHE A 126 -1.23 20.32 6.98
CA PHE A 126 -0.72 19.87 8.28
C PHE A 126 -0.68 20.98 9.34
N TYR A 127 -0.52 22.26 8.99
CA TYR A 127 -0.45 23.33 9.99
C TYR A 127 -1.82 23.88 10.41
N PHE A 128 -2.89 23.65 9.64
CA PHE A 128 -4.25 23.99 10.08
C PHE A 128 -4.90 22.90 10.95
N GLY A 129 -4.28 21.72 11.08
CA GLY A 129 -4.65 20.70 12.07
C GLY A 129 -4.09 20.95 13.48
N ASN A 130 -3.21 21.94 13.64
CA ASN A 130 -2.63 22.34 14.94
C ASN A 130 -3.13 23.72 15.43
N ILE A 131 -4.22 24.22 14.86
CA ILE A 131 -4.93 25.40 15.39
C ILE A 131 -6.27 24.94 15.96
N SER A 132 -6.23 24.13 17.01
CA SER A 132 -7.33 23.96 17.94
C SER A 132 -6.82 24.04 19.39
N LYS A 133 -6.79 25.30 19.86
CA LYS A 133 -6.69 25.78 21.24
C LYS A 133 -5.38 25.57 22.01
#